data_AF-A0A852UFE3-F1
#
_entry.id   AF-A0A852UFE3-F1
#
_cell.length_a   1.000
_cell.length_b   1.000
_cell.length_c   1.000
_cell.angle_alpha   90.00
_cell.angle_beta   90.00
_cell.angle_gamma   90.00
#
_symmetry.space_group_name_H-M   'P 1'
#
loop_
_entity.id
_entity.type
_entity.pdbx_description
1 polymer ?
#
loop_
_entity_poly.entity_id
_entity_poly.type
_entity_poly.pdbx_seq_one_letter_code
_entity_poly.pdbx_strand_id
1 'polypeptide(L)'
;MKTTSIQDITHNGTFSEFTVVVDKAAFENSFDGFATLGLAMSGMYYQAFDGMNADKLNVTVHTKDASTGEVFGTAVYPDALEEME
;
A
#
# COMPACT_ATOMS: atom_id res chain seq x y z
N MET A 1 7.83 -16.49 13.94
CA MET A 1 6.36 -16.32 13.97
C MET A 1 6.02 -15.25 12.94
N LYS A 2 5.27 -15.60 11.89
CA LYS A 2 4.70 -14.61 10.96
C LYS A 2 3.28 -14.39 11.46
N THR A 3 3.09 -13.36 12.28
CA THR A 3 1.82 -13.04 12.97
C THR A 3 0.97 -12.05 12.19
N THR A 4 1.43 -11.64 11.01
CA THR A 4 0.74 -10.75 10.08
C THR A 4 0.19 -11.55 8.91
N SER A 5 -0.99 -11.14 8.42
CA SER A 5 -1.58 -11.56 7.16
C SER A 5 -0.73 -11.19 5.94
N ILE A 6 0.22 -10.26 6.09
CA ILE A 6 1.13 -9.83 5.02
C ILE A 6 2.21 -10.89 4.79
N GLN A 7 2.26 -11.39 3.57
CA GLN A 7 3.19 -12.42 3.16
C GLN A 7 4.39 -11.86 2.40
N ASP A 8 4.19 -10.83 1.59
CA ASP A 8 5.26 -10.17 0.84
C ASP A 8 4.88 -8.71 0.50
N ILE A 9 5.89 -7.88 0.26
CA ILE A 9 5.72 -6.50 -0.21
C ILE A 9 6.70 -6.28 -1.35
N THR A 10 6.17 -5.90 -2.51
CA THR A 10 6.97 -5.50 -3.66
C THR A 10 6.67 -4.05 -4.00
N HIS A 11 7.61 -3.38 -4.67
CA HIS A 11 7.47 -1.99 -5.04
C HIS A 11 8.18 -1.70 -6.36
N ASN A 12 7.81 -0.59 -7.00
CA ASN A 12 8.57 -0.07 -8.13
C ASN A 12 9.83 0.69 -7.66
N GLY A 13 10.72 1.06 -8.59
CA GLY A 13 12.00 1.68 -8.25
C GLY A 13 11.89 3.08 -7.61
N THR A 14 10.74 3.75 -7.74
CA THR A 14 10.49 5.10 -7.23
C THR A 14 9.65 5.12 -5.96
N PHE A 15 9.28 3.94 -5.43
CA PHE A 15 8.37 3.81 -4.28
C PHE A 15 7.03 4.56 -4.45
N SER A 16 6.59 4.74 -5.70
CA SER A 16 5.29 5.32 -6.01
C SER A 16 4.19 4.26 -6.19
N GLU A 17 4.58 2.99 -6.24
CA GLU A 17 3.67 1.85 -6.37
C GLU A 17 4.14 0.71 -5.48
N PHE A 18 3.24 0.17 -4.67
CA PHE A 18 3.46 -1.00 -3.84
C PHE A 18 2.43 -2.09 -4.16
N THR A 19 2.85 -3.34 -4.12
CA THR A 19 1.94 -4.50 -4.07
C THR A 19 2.16 -5.24 -2.76
N VAL A 20 1.13 -5.28 -1.93
CA VAL A 20 1.08 -6.03 -0.67
C VAL A 20 0.41 -7.36 -0.95
N VAL A 21 1.18 -8.44 -0.85
CA VAL A 21 0.68 -9.81 -1.05
C VAL A 21 0.27 -10.36 0.32
N VAL A 22 -0.98 -10.78 0.44
CA VAL A 22 -1.60 -11.13 1.74
C VAL A 22 -2.35 -12.45 1.70
N ASP A 23 -2.51 -13.07 2.87
CA ASP A 23 -3.66 -13.96 3.10
C ASP A 23 -4.92 -13.10 3.20
N LYS A 24 -5.81 -13.18 2.21
CA LYS A 24 -6.98 -12.29 2.11
C LYS A 24 -7.89 -12.38 3.34
N ALA A 25 -8.23 -13.59 3.77
CA ALA A 25 -9.16 -13.79 4.87
C ALA A 25 -8.58 -13.27 6.21
N ALA A 26 -7.29 -13.52 6.48
CA ALA A 26 -6.63 -12.97 7.66
C ALA A 26 -6.51 -11.45 7.58
N PHE A 27 -6.22 -10.90 6.40
CA PHE A 27 -6.06 -9.45 6.19
C PHE A 27 -7.36 -8.70 6.47
N GLU A 28 -8.48 -9.12 5.85
CA GLU A 28 -9.81 -8.51 6.03
C GLU A 28 -10.33 -8.59 7.47
N ASN A 29 -9.87 -9.58 8.26
CA ASN A 29 -10.24 -9.74 9.67
C ASN A 29 -9.21 -9.19 10.66
N SER A 30 -8.22 -8.43 10.18
CA SER A 30 -7.13 -7.89 11.00
C SER A 30 -7.00 -6.37 10.87
N PHE A 31 -6.08 -5.80 11.64
CA PHE A 31 -5.70 -4.39 11.52
C PHE A 31 -4.51 -4.18 10.55
N ASP A 32 -4.08 -5.23 9.84
CA ASP A 32 -2.92 -5.17 8.94
C ASP A 32 -3.15 -4.28 7.73
N GLY A 33 -4.41 -3.96 7.42
CA GLY A 33 -4.77 -2.92 6.43
C GLY A 33 -4.11 -1.57 6.71
N PHE A 34 -3.79 -1.26 7.97
CA PHE A 34 -3.07 -0.03 8.31
C PHE A 34 -1.66 0.04 7.71
N ALA A 35 -1.06 -1.09 7.34
CA ALA A 35 0.23 -1.11 6.66
C ALA A 35 0.20 -0.40 5.30
N THR A 36 -0.93 -0.40 4.58
CA THR A 36 -1.04 0.27 3.27
C THR A 36 -0.85 1.78 3.42
N LEU A 37 -1.42 2.37 4.46
CA LEU A 37 -1.23 3.78 4.81
C LEU A 37 0.23 4.08 5.18
N GLY A 38 0.87 3.22 5.98
CA GLY A 38 2.29 3.38 6.33
C GLY A 38 3.21 3.36 5.11
N LEU A 39 2.97 2.43 4.17
CA LEU A 39 3.71 2.36 2.91
C LEU A 39 3.47 3.58 2.03
N ALA A 40 2.22 4.02 1.92
CA ALA A 40 1.86 5.21 1.16
C ALA A 40 2.56 6.47 1.68
N MET A 41 2.53 6.71 2.99
CA MET A 41 3.25 7.84 3.60
C MET A 41 4.76 7.76 3.34
N SER A 42 5.35 6.57 3.48
CA SER A 42 6.78 6.37 3.25
C SER A 42 7.17 6.65 1.79
N GLY A 43 6.36 6.20 0.82
CA GLY A 43 6.57 6.47 -0.60
C GLY A 43 6.38 7.95 -0.97
N MET A 44 5.39 8.62 -0.37
CA MET A 44 5.21 10.07 -0.55
C MET A 44 6.39 10.86 0.04
N TYR A 45 6.92 10.46 1.20
CA TYR A 45 8.14 11.06 1.75
C TYR A 45 9.34 10.84 0.86
N TYR A 46 9.52 9.62 0.32
CA TYR A 46 10.59 9.34 -0.64
C TYR A 46 10.53 10.29 -1.83
N GLN A 47 9.35 10.40 -2.47
CA GLN A 47 9.14 11.29 -3.61
C GLN A 47 9.39 12.77 -3.28
N ALA A 48 8.93 13.22 -2.11
CA ALA A 48 9.17 14.59 -1.65
C ALA A 48 10.67 14.87 -1.46
N PHE A 49 11.42 13.93 -0.89
CA PHE A 49 12.86 14.06 -0.68
C PHE A 49 13.68 13.91 -1.97
N ASP A 50 13.14 13.21 -2.97
CA ASP A 50 13.69 13.14 -4.32
C ASP A 50 13.40 14.41 -5.16
N GLY A 51 12.74 15.41 -4.56
CA GLY A 51 12.50 16.72 -5.18
C GLY A 51 11.26 16.79 -6.06
N MET A 52 10.34 15.82 -5.95
CA MET A 52 9.05 15.89 -6.64
C MET A 52 8.19 17.03 -6.08
N ASN A 53 7.42 17.69 -6.96
CA ASN A 53 6.50 18.74 -6.53
C ASN A 53 5.38 18.15 -5.64
N ALA A 54 5.00 18.89 -4.59
CA ALA A 54 3.98 18.48 -3.62
C ALA A 54 2.65 18.08 -4.29
N ASP A 55 2.24 18.81 -5.33
CA ASP A 55 0.99 18.56 -6.07
C ASP A 55 1.02 17.26 -6.90
N LYS A 56 2.18 16.59 -6.97
CA LYS A 56 2.39 15.34 -7.72
C LYS A 56 2.65 14.14 -6.82
N LEU A 57 2.72 14.34 -5.50
CA LEU A 57 2.97 13.26 -4.56
C LEU A 57 1.76 12.33 -4.54
N ASN A 58 1.93 11.13 -5.09
CA ASN A 58 0.94 10.09 -4.98
C ASN A 58 1.61 8.74 -4.78
N VAL A 59 0.92 7.84 -4.09
CA VAL A 59 1.34 6.44 -3.99
C VAL A 59 0.16 5.55 -4.22
N THR A 60 0.31 4.60 -5.13
CA THR A 60 -0.67 3.54 -5.35
C THR A 60 -0.27 2.31 -4.55
N VAL A 61 -1.21 1.76 -3.77
CA VAL A 61 -1.01 0.52 -3.04
C VAL A 61 -2.04 -0.50 -3.51
N HIS A 62 -1.55 -1.59 -4.10
CA HIS A 62 -2.35 -2.75 -4.49
C HIS A 62 -2.32 -3.81 -3.40
N THR A 63 -3.48 -4.39 -3.09
CA THR A 63 -3.59 -5.55 -2.21
C THR A 63 -3.93 -6.78 -3.06
N LYS A 64 -3.08 -7.79 -2.97
CA LYS A 64 -3.13 -9.01 -3.80
C LYS A 64 -3.30 -10.25 -2.92
N ASP A 65 -4.24 -11.11 -3.28
CA ASP A 65 -4.42 -12.40 -2.62
C ASP A 65 -3.27 -13.34 -3.02
N ALA A 66 -2.56 -13.88 -2.03
CA ALA A 66 -1.47 -14.83 -2.23
C ALA A 66 -1.94 -16.15 -2.88
N SER A 67 -3.18 -16.56 -2.63
CA SER A 67 -3.73 -17.84 -3.07
C SER A 67 -4.15 -17.84 -4.53
N THR A 68 -4.78 -16.75 -4.99
CA THR A 68 -5.32 -16.63 -6.36
C THR A 68 -4.41 -15.81 -7.27
N GLY A 69 -3.59 -14.94 -6.69
CA GLY A 69 -2.82 -13.95 -7.43
C GLY A 69 -3.64 -12.75 -7.93
N GLU A 70 -4.89 -12.62 -7.51
CA GLU A 70 -5.77 -11.52 -7.91
C GLU A 70 -5.57 -10.28 -7.04
N VAL A 71 -5.56 -9.11 -7.68
CA VAL A 71 -5.62 -7.82 -6.97
C VAL A 71 -7.08 -7.55 -6.61
N PHE A 72 -7.36 -7.42 -5.31
CA PHE A 72 -8.72 -7.22 -4.80
C PHE A 72 -8.89 -5.87 -4.10
N GLY A 73 -7.79 -5.15 -3.84
CA GLY A 73 -7.80 -3.80 -3.30
C GLY A 73 -6.83 -2.91 -4.06
N THR A 74 -7.20 -1.65 -4.29
CA THR A 74 -6.31 -0.61 -4.80
C THR A 74 -6.68 0.69 -4.12
N ALA A 75 -5.70 1.32 -3.48
CA ALA A 75 -5.84 2.62 -2.86
C ALA A 75 -4.79 3.57 -3.45
N VAL A 76 -5.22 4.74 -3.88
CA VAL A 76 -4.34 5.81 -4.33
C VAL A 76 -4.33 6.87 -3.24
N TYR A 77 -3.16 7.18 -2.69
CA TYR A 77 -3.00 8.20 -1.66
C TYR A 77 -2.45 9.49 -2.29
N PRO A 78 -2.89 10.68 -1.86
CA PRO A 78 -3.75 10.93 -0.69
C PRO A 78 -5.26 10.70 -0.90
N ASP A 79 -5.75 10.52 -2.14
CA ASP A 79 -7.19 10.44 -2.49
C ASP A 79 -8.00 9.50 -1.56
N ALA A 80 -7.47 8.30 -1.27
CA ALA A 80 -8.11 7.31 -0.41
C ALA A 80 -8.27 7.76 1.05
N LEU A 81 -7.51 8.75 1.53
CA LEU A 81 -7.72 9.37 2.84
C LEU A 81 -8.85 10.40 2.80
N GLU A 82 -8.95 11.15 1.71
CA GLU A 82 -10.01 12.15 1.52
C GLU A 82 -11.40 11.48 1.41
N GLU A 83 -11.46 10.27 0.85
CA GLU A 83 -12.69 9.47 0.79
C GLU A 83 -13.16 8.93 2.16
N MET A 84 -12.30 8.95 3.19
CA MET A 84 -12.62 8.47 4.54
C MET A 84 -13.10 9.59 5.50
N GLU A 85 -13.01 10.86 5.08
CA GLU A 85 -13.52 12.03 5.83
C GLU A 85 -15.03 12.28 5.60
#